data_AF-A0A7Z0MVK2-F1
#
_entry.id   AF-A0A7Z0MVK2-F1
#
_cell.length_a   1.000
_cell.length_b   1.000
_cell.length_c   1.000
_cell.angle_alpha   90.00
_cell.angle_beta   90.00
_cell.angle_gamma   90.00
#
_symmetry.space_group_name_H-M   'P 1'
#
loop_
_entity.id
_entity.type
_entity.pdbx_description
1 polymer ?
#
loop_
_entity_poly.entity_id
_entity_poly.type
_entity_poly.pdbx_seq_one_letter_code
_entity_poly.pdbx_strand_id
1 'polypeptide(L)'
;MFGSSKRHVFKPTAYGTTRRTRRIPRWLVLMLTGVVLGAGGLLFLQKSYGPTRLTVQQSEQLHYDLNSANMDKQRLQTELSRETRTLTEVRTQLESQTAQLESTKDQLEQASKDIAMFAQAMPADPRGTSPGIRAASFTSNEDQLNYEFLVMQDEGKTALFQGKVELTVAGRYSNRKSGHIDLPAFDLNLERYSHVDGSAPMPEGFTPREVTIKIMRNGSDKVVGTRTIRVIR
;
A
#
# COMPACT_ATOMS: atom_id res chain seq x y z
N MET A 1 80.04 46.69 135.51
CA MET A 1 78.57 46.66 135.59
C MET A 1 78.02 46.37 134.19
N PHE A 2 77.16 45.34 134.09
CA PHE A 2 76.12 45.03 133.07
C PHE A 2 76.30 45.56 131.62
N GLY A 3 76.13 44.80 130.55
CA GLY A 3 75.46 43.53 130.34
C GLY A 3 74.84 43.52 128.93
N SER A 4 74.85 42.34 128.31
CA SER A 4 74.04 41.88 127.17
C SER A 4 74.34 42.37 125.75
N SER A 5 74.60 41.36 124.92
CA SER A 5 74.94 41.34 123.50
C SER A 5 73.71 41.47 122.59
N LYS A 6 73.89 42.10 121.43
CA LYS A 6 73.07 41.89 120.22
C LYS A 6 74.00 41.51 119.08
N ARG A 7 73.94 40.25 118.68
CA ARG A 7 74.73 39.64 117.60
C ARG A 7 73.91 39.75 116.32
N HIS A 8 74.48 40.35 115.28
CA HIS A 8 73.88 40.36 113.95
C HIS A 8 74.07 38.98 113.31
N VAL A 9 72.98 38.29 113.04
CA VAL A 9 72.96 36.96 112.40
C VAL A 9 72.56 37.17 110.94
N PHE A 10 73.52 36.96 110.03
CA PHE A 10 73.24 36.73 108.62
C PHE A 10 72.60 35.34 108.46
N LYS A 11 71.50 35.24 107.72
CA LYS A 11 70.91 33.97 107.30
C LYS A 11 70.79 33.88 105.76
N PRO A 12 70.87 32.67 105.18
CA PRO A 12 71.32 32.47 103.81
C PRO A 12 70.21 32.14 102.81
N THR A 13 70.51 32.49 101.54
CA THR A 13 70.10 31.93 100.23
C THR A 13 68.64 31.58 99.92
N ALA A 14 68.18 31.96 98.72
CA ALA A 14 67.23 31.16 97.93
C ALA A 14 67.35 31.51 96.43
N TYR A 15 67.82 30.55 95.62
CA TYR A 15 67.51 30.52 94.19
C TYR A 15 65.99 30.58 93.99
N GLY A 16 65.47 31.40 93.06
CA GLY A 16 64.03 31.41 92.79
C GLY A 16 63.53 32.32 91.66
N THR A 17 63.57 31.81 90.42
CA THR A 17 62.58 31.97 89.32
C THR A 17 62.30 33.38 88.74
N THR A 18 62.22 33.61 87.42
CA THR A 18 61.16 33.09 86.53
C THR A 18 61.55 33.20 85.05
N ARG A 19 61.35 32.11 84.27
CA ARG A 19 61.37 32.13 82.80
C ARG A 19 60.11 32.82 82.28
N ARG A 20 60.26 33.92 81.52
CA ARG A 20 59.15 34.49 80.72
C ARG A 20 58.80 33.52 79.58
N THR A 21 57.60 32.97 79.61
CA THR A 21 57.05 32.19 78.50
C THR A 21 56.80 33.12 77.31
N ARG A 22 57.38 32.75 76.16
CA ARG A 22 57.22 33.44 74.87
C ARG A 22 55.77 33.25 74.40
N ARG A 23 54.85 34.10 74.85
CA ARG A 23 53.51 34.18 74.23
C ARG A 23 53.66 34.83 72.86
N ILE A 24 53.33 34.08 71.83
CA ILE A 24 53.26 34.59 70.46
C ILE A 24 52.27 35.75 70.45
N PRO A 25 52.65 36.93 69.95
CA PRO A 25 51.76 38.09 69.91
C PRO A 25 50.51 37.76 69.11
N ARG A 26 49.34 38.00 69.70
CA ARG A 26 48.01 37.66 69.14
C ARG A 26 47.79 38.21 67.73
N TRP A 27 48.45 39.31 67.37
CA TRP A 27 48.42 39.88 66.02
C TRP A 27 49.02 38.94 64.96
N LEU A 28 50.10 38.23 65.27
CA LEU A 28 50.75 37.32 64.32
C LEU A 28 49.87 36.10 64.02
N VAL A 29 49.11 35.62 65.00
CA VAL A 29 48.13 34.54 64.82
C VAL A 29 46.96 35.00 63.94
N LEU A 30 46.48 36.24 64.10
CA LEU A 30 45.45 36.80 63.22
C LEU A 30 45.93 36.97 61.77
N MET A 31 47.19 37.34 61.57
CA MET A 31 47.78 37.47 60.24
C MET A 31 47.91 36.10 59.55
N LEU A 32 48.43 35.10 60.25
CA LEU A 32 48.59 33.74 59.71
C LEU A 32 47.23 33.08 59.41
N THR A 33 46.25 33.24 60.30
CA THR A 33 44.89 32.71 60.05
C THR A 33 44.23 33.42 58.88
N GLY A 34 44.39 34.73 58.74
CA GLY A 34 43.91 35.49 57.58
C GLY A 34 44.56 35.05 56.26
N VAL A 35 45.86 34.76 56.25
CA VAL A 35 46.58 34.26 55.06
C VAL A 35 46.13 32.84 54.71
N VAL A 36 45.96 31.96 55.71
CA VAL A 36 45.50 30.58 55.48
C VAL A 36 44.05 30.56 55.01
N LEU A 37 43.17 31.40 55.57
CA LEU A 37 41.79 31.57 55.10
C LEU A 37 41.72 32.20 53.71
N GLY A 38 42.57 33.19 53.40
CA GLY A 38 42.64 33.83 52.09
C GLY A 38 43.17 32.88 51.00
N ALA A 39 44.25 32.15 51.28
CA ALA A 39 44.83 31.18 50.36
C ALA A 39 43.93 29.96 50.18
N GLY A 40 43.30 29.49 51.26
CA GLY A 40 42.31 28.41 51.22
C GLY A 40 41.05 28.79 50.44
N GLY A 41 40.57 30.03 50.59
CA GLY A 41 39.41 30.55 49.86
C GLY A 41 39.65 30.67 48.35
N LEU A 42 40.83 31.13 47.94
CA LEU A 42 41.20 31.23 46.52
C LEU A 42 41.30 29.86 45.84
N LEU A 43 41.92 28.87 46.51
CA LEU A 43 42.03 27.52 45.96
C LEU A 43 40.67 26.82 45.85
N PHE A 44 39.75 27.09 46.78
CA PHE A 44 38.40 26.51 46.74
C PHE A 44 37.55 27.08 45.59
N LEU A 45 37.62 28.39 45.35
CA LEU A 45 36.93 29.01 44.20
C LEU A 45 37.47 28.51 42.86
N GLN A 46 38.79 28.38 42.73
CA GLN A 46 39.41 27.93 41.50
C GLN A 46 39.11 26.46 41.20
N LYS A 47 38.98 25.61 42.23
CA LYS A 47 38.68 24.18 42.07
C LYS A 47 37.20 23.88 41.86
N SER A 48 36.29 24.73 42.37
CA SER A 48 34.84 24.50 42.31
C SER A 48 34.12 25.23 41.16
N TYR A 49 34.73 26.27 40.57
CA TYR A 49 34.10 27.09 39.52
C TYR A 49 35.03 27.41 38.32
N GLY A 50 36.19 26.77 38.21
CA GLY A 50 36.96 26.82 36.98
C GLY A 50 36.17 26.17 35.83
N PRO A 51 36.22 26.69 34.59
CA PRO A 51 35.55 26.07 33.46
C PRO A 51 36.00 24.62 33.38
N THR A 52 35.04 23.69 33.37
CA THR A 52 35.27 22.26 33.17
C THR A 52 36.01 22.12 31.84
N ARG A 53 37.33 22.03 31.89
CA ARG A 53 38.11 21.71 30.70
C ARG A 53 37.71 20.28 30.39
N LEU A 54 36.90 20.10 29.35
CA LEU A 54 36.62 18.78 28.80
C LEU A 54 37.98 18.08 28.72
N THR A 55 38.12 16.98 29.45
CA THR A 55 39.30 16.13 29.28
C THR A 55 39.32 15.73 27.81
N VAL A 56 40.50 15.56 27.21
CA VAL A 56 40.63 15.27 25.76
C VAL A 56 39.69 14.15 25.33
N GLN A 57 39.50 13.15 26.20
CA GLN A 57 38.55 12.04 26.05
C GLN A 57 37.06 12.46 25.97
N GLN A 58 36.61 13.42 26.77
CA GLN A 58 35.22 13.91 26.72
C GLN A 58 34.93 14.73 25.46
N SER A 59 35.93 15.48 24.97
CA SER A 59 35.83 16.19 23.69
C SER A 59 35.80 15.21 22.52
N GLU A 60 36.64 14.16 22.56
CA GLU A 60 36.62 13.08 21.56
C GLU A 60 35.25 12.39 21.53
N GLN A 61 34.72 12.00 22.70
CA GLN A 61 33.40 11.37 22.78
C GLN A 61 32.29 12.28 22.26
N LEU A 62 32.30 13.56 22.60
CA LEU A 62 31.35 14.54 22.08
C LEU A 62 31.46 14.72 20.56
N HIS A 63 32.68 14.73 20.02
CA HIS A 63 32.89 14.77 18.57
C HIS A 63 32.35 13.51 17.88
N TYR A 64 32.54 12.33 18.48
CA TYR A 64 31.94 11.09 17.98
C TYR A 64 30.41 11.15 17.99
N ASP A 65 29.80 11.61 19.08
CA ASP A 65 28.35 11.72 19.21
C ASP A 65 27.75 12.76 18.24
N LEU A 66 28.43 13.90 18.04
CA LEU A 66 28.02 14.89 17.05
C LEU A 66 28.14 14.36 15.63
N ASN A 67 29.21 13.61 15.33
CA ASN A 67 29.38 13.01 14.01
C ASN A 67 28.32 11.93 13.74
N SER A 68 28.01 11.07 14.72
CA SER A 68 26.96 10.04 14.57
C SER A 68 25.59 10.68 14.40
N ALA A 69 25.23 11.68 15.22
CA ALA A 69 23.96 12.40 15.09
C ALA A 69 23.84 13.14 13.74
N ASN A 70 24.94 13.70 13.22
CA ASN A 70 24.94 14.33 11.90
C ASN A 70 24.76 13.29 10.77
N MET A 71 25.37 12.10 10.89
CA MET A 71 25.15 11.01 9.94
C MET A 71 23.70 10.52 9.96
N ASP A 72 23.11 10.35 11.15
CA ASP A 72 21.70 9.96 11.30
C ASP A 72 20.77 11.01 10.71
N LYS A 73 21.04 12.30 10.94
CA LYS A 73 20.28 13.39 10.33
C LYS A 73 20.33 13.35 8.80
N GLN A 74 21.51 13.14 8.22
CA GLN A 74 21.66 13.02 6.76
C GLN A 74 20.91 11.79 6.21
N ARG A 75 20.94 10.68 6.95
CA ARG A 75 20.21 9.46 6.60
C ARG A 75 18.69 9.70 6.62
N LEU A 76 18.16 10.25 7.72
CA LEU A 76 16.74 10.56 7.86
C LEU A 76 16.25 11.56 6.81
N GLN A 77 17.04 12.58 6.47
CA GLN A 77 16.72 13.50 5.38
C GLN A 77 16.64 12.79 4.03
N THR A 78 17.52 11.81 3.79
CA THR A 78 17.51 11.00 2.57
C THR A 78 16.29 10.07 2.54
N GLU A 79 15.96 9.42 3.65
CA GLU A 79 14.78 8.55 3.77
C GLU A 79 13.48 9.36 3.58
N LEU A 80 13.34 10.52 4.23
CA LEU A 80 12.19 11.40 4.06
C LEU A 80 12.06 11.91 2.63
N SER A 81 13.18 12.25 1.98
CA SER A 81 13.19 12.67 0.58
C SER A 81 12.74 11.54 -0.36
N ARG A 82 13.13 10.29 -0.05
CA ARG A 82 12.67 9.11 -0.81
C ARG A 82 11.19 8.86 -0.59
N GLU A 83 10.73 8.88 0.65
CA GLU A 83 9.33 8.64 0.99
C GLU A 83 8.41 9.72 0.38
N THR A 84 8.85 10.98 0.42
CA THR A 84 8.12 12.09 -0.22
C THR A 84 8.00 11.85 -1.72
N ARG A 85 9.07 11.41 -2.39
CA ARG A 85 9.03 11.08 -3.82
C ARG A 85 8.09 9.91 -4.11
N THR A 86 8.14 8.85 -3.31
CA THR A 86 7.24 7.70 -3.48
C THR A 86 5.78 8.09 -3.24
N LEU A 87 5.50 8.95 -2.25
CA LEU A 87 4.15 9.45 -2.01
C LEU A 87 3.64 10.30 -3.16
N THR A 88 4.49 11.17 -3.73
CA THR A 88 4.11 11.96 -4.90
C THR A 88 3.85 11.06 -6.12
N GLU A 89 4.70 10.06 -6.35
CA GLU A 89 4.54 9.10 -7.45
C GLU A 89 3.24 8.31 -7.31
N VAL A 90 2.98 7.73 -6.13
CA VAL A 90 1.74 6.99 -5.84
C VAL A 90 0.51 7.89 -6.00
N ARG A 91 0.56 9.16 -5.55
CA ARG A 91 -0.55 10.10 -5.75
C ARG A 91 -0.80 10.38 -7.22
N THR A 92 0.23 10.67 -8.00
CA THR A 92 0.09 10.89 -9.45
C THR A 92 -0.41 9.64 -10.18
N GLN A 93 -0.01 8.46 -9.71
CA GLN A 93 -0.48 7.19 -10.28
C GLN A 93 -1.95 6.93 -9.92
N LEU A 94 -2.39 7.24 -8.70
CA LEU A 94 -3.80 7.19 -8.33
C LEU A 94 -4.65 8.19 -9.12
N GLU A 95 -4.19 9.43 -9.28
CA GLU A 95 -4.88 10.45 -10.10
C GLU A 95 -5.01 10.01 -11.56
N SER A 96 -3.96 9.45 -12.17
CA SER A 96 -4.04 8.94 -13.54
C SER A 96 -4.93 7.69 -13.66
N GLN A 97 -4.89 6.78 -12.69
CA GLN A 97 -5.78 5.61 -12.69
C GLN A 97 -7.25 6.01 -12.51
N THR A 98 -7.55 6.97 -11.64
CA THR A 98 -8.91 7.47 -11.45
C THR A 98 -9.44 8.16 -12.71
N ALA A 99 -8.64 9.02 -13.34
CA ALA A 99 -9.00 9.63 -14.63
C ALA A 99 -9.21 8.58 -15.74
N GLN A 100 -8.38 7.54 -15.78
CA GLN A 100 -8.55 6.44 -16.75
C GLN A 100 -9.83 5.64 -16.49
N LEU A 101 -10.17 5.39 -15.23
CA LEU A 101 -11.41 4.71 -14.84
C LEU A 101 -12.65 5.53 -15.20
N GLU A 102 -12.63 6.85 -14.99
CA GLU A 102 -13.71 7.74 -15.41
C GLU A 102 -13.87 7.73 -16.93
N SER A 103 -12.79 7.93 -17.69
CA SER A 103 -12.80 7.86 -19.16
C SER A 103 -13.33 6.52 -19.68
N THR A 104 -12.93 5.41 -19.05
CA THR A 104 -13.41 4.06 -19.44
C THR A 104 -14.90 3.88 -19.14
N LYS A 105 -15.39 4.42 -18.01
CA LYS A 105 -16.83 4.41 -17.68
C LYS A 105 -17.63 5.23 -18.68
N ASP A 106 -17.16 6.42 -19.05
CA ASP A 106 -17.82 7.26 -20.04
C ASP A 106 -17.90 6.57 -21.40
N GLN A 107 -16.81 5.90 -21.82
CA GLN A 107 -16.80 5.10 -23.05
C GLN A 107 -17.78 3.93 -22.99
N LEU A 108 -17.88 3.24 -21.85
CA LEU A 108 -18.84 2.15 -21.66
C LEU A 108 -20.29 2.65 -21.69
N GLU A 109 -20.57 3.80 -21.08
CA GLU A 109 -21.90 4.42 -21.12
C GLU A 109 -22.28 4.83 -22.54
N GLN A 110 -21.34 5.44 -23.27
CA GLN A 110 -21.55 5.80 -24.66
C GLN A 110 -21.79 4.57 -25.54
N ALA A 111 -20.96 3.53 -25.42
CA ALA A 111 -21.15 2.27 -26.14
C ALA A 111 -22.49 1.62 -25.80
N SER A 112 -22.93 1.68 -24.54
CA SER A 112 -24.23 1.19 -24.11
C SER A 112 -25.40 1.95 -24.76
N LYS A 113 -25.31 3.29 -24.83
CA LYS A 113 -26.29 4.13 -25.53
C LYS A 113 -26.33 3.82 -27.03
N ASP A 114 -25.17 3.67 -27.66
CA ASP A 114 -25.07 3.33 -29.07
C ASP A 114 -25.68 1.95 -29.36
N ILE A 115 -25.39 0.94 -28.52
CA ILE A 115 -26.02 -0.39 -28.61
C ILE A 115 -27.54 -0.29 -28.45
N ALA A 116 -28.02 0.50 -27.49
CA ALA A 116 -29.47 0.69 -27.28
C ALA A 116 -30.14 1.36 -28.48
N MET A 117 -29.48 2.34 -29.09
CA MET A 117 -29.93 3.01 -30.32
C MET A 117 -29.97 2.03 -31.50
N PHE A 118 -28.91 1.25 -31.72
CA PHE A 118 -28.87 0.23 -32.77
C PHE A 118 -29.91 -0.86 -32.54
N ALA A 119 -30.15 -1.26 -31.30
CA ALA A 119 -31.19 -2.21 -30.94
C ALA A 119 -32.61 -1.69 -31.25
N GLN A 120 -32.87 -0.39 -31.07
CA GLN A 120 -34.14 0.24 -31.45
C GLN A 120 -34.30 0.36 -32.97
N ALA A 121 -33.20 0.54 -33.71
CA ALA A 121 -33.23 0.62 -35.17
C ALA A 121 -33.34 -0.75 -35.85
N MET A 122 -33.15 -1.87 -35.14
CA MET A 122 -33.26 -3.21 -35.71
C MET A 122 -34.73 -3.56 -36.02
N PRO A 123 -35.04 -4.01 -37.25
CA PRO A 123 -36.40 -4.41 -37.60
C PRO A 123 -36.82 -5.67 -36.84
N ALA A 124 -38.14 -5.82 -36.65
CA ALA A 124 -38.76 -7.02 -36.10
C ALA A 124 -38.39 -8.29 -36.89
N ASP A 125 -38.45 -9.46 -36.24
CA ASP A 125 -37.95 -10.69 -36.85
C ASP A 125 -38.99 -11.05 -37.92
N PRO A 126 -38.62 -11.23 -39.19
CA PRO A 126 -39.59 -11.55 -40.24
C PRO A 126 -40.40 -12.81 -39.94
N ARG A 127 -39.96 -13.67 -39.02
CA ARG A 127 -40.69 -14.86 -38.58
C ARG A 127 -41.71 -14.61 -37.47
N GLY A 128 -41.80 -13.38 -36.94
CA GLY A 128 -42.70 -13.03 -35.84
C GLY A 128 -42.42 -13.77 -34.54
N THR A 129 -41.22 -14.34 -34.39
CA THR A 129 -40.80 -15.13 -33.24
C THR A 129 -40.21 -14.24 -32.14
N SER A 130 -40.44 -14.63 -30.89
CA SER A 130 -40.07 -13.85 -29.71
C SER A 130 -39.70 -14.80 -28.56
N PRO A 131 -38.41 -14.92 -28.20
CA PRO A 131 -37.26 -14.18 -28.74
C PRO A 131 -36.97 -14.48 -30.22
N GLY A 132 -36.56 -13.44 -30.96
CA GLY A 132 -36.16 -13.52 -32.37
C GLY A 132 -34.65 -13.56 -32.53
N ILE A 133 -34.17 -14.29 -33.53
CA ILE A 133 -32.73 -14.37 -33.85
C ILE A 133 -32.42 -13.27 -34.85
N ARG A 134 -31.74 -12.21 -34.41
CA ARG A 134 -31.52 -10.97 -35.20
C ARG A 134 -30.34 -11.08 -36.14
N ALA A 135 -29.18 -11.42 -35.58
CA ALA A 135 -27.93 -11.60 -36.31
C ALA A 135 -27.34 -12.94 -35.91
N ALA A 136 -26.63 -13.57 -36.82
CA ALA A 136 -25.93 -14.82 -36.55
C ALA A 136 -24.89 -15.07 -37.63
N SER A 137 -23.71 -15.46 -37.18
CA SER A 137 -22.54 -15.76 -37.98
C SER A 137 -21.97 -17.09 -37.51
N PHE A 138 -21.50 -17.87 -38.47
CA PHE A 138 -20.87 -19.16 -38.22
C PHE A 138 -19.64 -19.25 -39.10
N THR A 139 -18.48 -19.50 -38.50
CA THR A 139 -17.20 -19.57 -39.20
C THR A 139 -16.54 -20.91 -38.92
N SER A 140 -16.13 -21.62 -39.96
CA SER A 140 -15.48 -22.92 -39.83
C SER A 140 -13.96 -22.77 -39.92
N ASN A 141 -13.25 -23.14 -38.86
CA ASN A 141 -11.79 -23.16 -38.80
C ASN A 141 -11.32 -24.60 -38.60
N GLU A 142 -10.87 -25.27 -39.68
CA GLU A 142 -10.37 -26.67 -39.66
C GLU A 142 -11.30 -27.62 -38.87
N ASP A 143 -10.99 -27.86 -37.60
CA ASP A 143 -11.70 -28.77 -36.68
C ASP A 143 -12.63 -28.05 -35.67
N GLN A 144 -12.88 -26.75 -35.86
CA GLN A 144 -13.74 -25.95 -34.99
C GLN A 144 -14.78 -25.16 -35.78
N LEU A 145 -15.98 -25.08 -35.20
CA LEU A 145 -17.04 -24.18 -35.64
C LEU A 145 -17.19 -23.07 -34.60
N ASN A 146 -16.78 -21.87 -34.98
CA ASN A 146 -17.06 -20.66 -34.21
C ASN A 146 -18.46 -20.17 -34.56
N TYR A 147 -19.23 -19.82 -33.54
CA TYR A 147 -20.57 -19.29 -33.69
C TYR A 147 -20.73 -18.01 -32.88
N GLU A 148 -21.46 -17.06 -33.44
CA GLU A 148 -21.80 -15.80 -32.81
C GLU A 148 -23.21 -15.42 -33.24
N PHE A 149 -24.13 -15.18 -32.31
CA PHE A 149 -25.47 -14.75 -32.67
C PHE A 149 -26.11 -13.85 -31.61
N LEU A 150 -27.00 -12.97 -32.09
CA LEU A 150 -27.75 -12.02 -31.30
C LEU A 150 -29.21 -12.45 -31.24
N VAL A 151 -29.69 -12.66 -30.02
CA VAL A 151 -31.10 -12.94 -29.73
C VAL A 151 -31.71 -11.71 -29.06
N MET A 152 -32.92 -11.32 -29.49
CA MET A 152 -33.64 -10.19 -28.91
C MET A 152 -35.10 -10.52 -28.65
N GLN A 153 -35.63 -9.98 -27.54
CA GLN A 153 -37.07 -9.92 -27.33
C GLN A 153 -37.69 -8.78 -28.15
N ASP A 154 -38.99 -8.88 -28.43
CA ASP A 154 -39.72 -7.78 -29.07
C ASP A 154 -39.95 -6.62 -28.11
N GLU A 155 -40.23 -5.45 -28.68
CA GLU A 155 -40.56 -4.26 -27.90
C GLU A 155 -41.76 -4.49 -26.97
N GLY A 156 -41.64 -4.03 -25.73
CA GLY A 156 -42.65 -4.21 -24.68
C GLY A 156 -42.51 -5.51 -23.87
N LYS A 157 -41.67 -6.47 -24.28
CA LYS A 157 -41.37 -7.66 -23.46
C LYS A 157 -40.12 -7.43 -22.62
N THR A 158 -40.35 -7.07 -21.36
CA THR A 158 -39.29 -6.78 -20.36
C THR A 158 -39.07 -7.93 -19.38
N ALA A 159 -39.88 -8.98 -19.44
CA ALA A 159 -39.73 -10.14 -18.57
C ALA A 159 -38.46 -10.92 -18.95
N LEU A 160 -37.72 -11.36 -17.93
CA LEU A 160 -36.56 -12.24 -18.12
C LEU A 160 -37.01 -13.52 -18.84
N PHE A 161 -36.50 -13.73 -20.05
CA PHE A 161 -36.68 -14.97 -20.77
C PHE A 161 -35.59 -15.96 -20.35
N GLN A 162 -36.01 -17.14 -19.93
CA GLN A 162 -35.14 -18.28 -19.66
C GLN A 162 -35.50 -19.40 -20.63
N GLY A 163 -34.50 -19.93 -21.31
CA GLY A 163 -34.68 -20.96 -22.33
C GLY A 163 -33.42 -21.78 -22.55
N LYS A 164 -33.52 -22.69 -23.53
CA LYS A 164 -32.40 -23.51 -23.99
C LYS A 164 -32.21 -23.30 -25.48
N VAL A 165 -30.96 -23.28 -25.90
CA VAL A 165 -30.58 -23.24 -27.32
C VAL A 165 -30.03 -24.59 -27.71
N GLU A 166 -30.54 -25.12 -28.82
CA GLU A 166 -30.01 -26.30 -29.49
C GLU A 166 -29.47 -25.86 -30.86
N LEU A 167 -28.25 -26.29 -31.18
CA LEU A 167 -27.62 -26.03 -32.47
C LEU A 167 -27.46 -27.36 -33.21
N THR A 168 -28.07 -27.47 -34.39
CA THR A 168 -27.88 -28.61 -35.30
C THR A 168 -27.06 -28.17 -36.50
N VAL A 169 -25.87 -28.72 -36.65
CA VAL A 169 -24.95 -28.42 -37.76
C VAL A 169 -25.12 -29.46 -38.86
N ALA A 170 -25.54 -29.01 -40.04
CA ALA A 170 -25.61 -29.82 -41.25
C ALA A 170 -24.35 -29.58 -42.10
N GLY A 171 -23.77 -30.67 -42.61
CA GLY A 171 -22.53 -30.60 -43.36
C GLY A 171 -22.28 -31.82 -44.25
N ARG A 172 -21.06 -31.94 -44.73
CA ARG A 172 -20.60 -33.07 -45.53
C ARG A 172 -19.32 -33.65 -44.96
N TYR A 173 -19.24 -34.97 -44.93
CA TYR A 173 -18.00 -35.68 -44.63
C TYR A 173 -17.08 -35.78 -45.85
N SER A 174 -15.81 -36.07 -45.62
CA SER A 174 -14.79 -36.36 -46.64
C SER A 174 -15.21 -37.46 -47.64
N ASN A 175 -16.03 -38.42 -47.19
CA ASN A 175 -16.64 -39.48 -48.01
C ASN A 175 -17.84 -39.01 -48.88
N ARG A 176 -18.10 -37.70 -48.96
CA ARG A 176 -19.20 -37.02 -49.68
C ARG A 176 -20.61 -37.26 -49.15
N LYS A 177 -20.80 -38.05 -48.10
CA LYS A 177 -22.10 -38.22 -47.43
C LYS A 177 -22.46 -36.94 -46.67
N SER A 178 -23.73 -36.57 -46.70
CA SER A 178 -24.28 -35.53 -45.83
C SER A 178 -24.49 -36.06 -44.42
N GLY A 179 -24.22 -35.23 -43.42
CA GLY A 179 -24.42 -35.56 -42.01
C GLY A 179 -24.97 -34.38 -41.24
N HIS A 180 -25.52 -34.68 -40.07
CA HIS A 180 -25.98 -33.69 -39.09
C HIS A 180 -25.30 -33.98 -37.76
N ILE A 181 -24.95 -32.93 -37.03
CA ILE A 181 -24.33 -33.00 -35.71
C ILE A 181 -25.15 -32.11 -34.79
N ASP A 182 -25.70 -32.69 -33.74
CA ASP A 182 -26.38 -31.93 -32.69
C ASP A 182 -25.36 -31.55 -31.62
N LEU A 183 -25.22 -30.25 -31.36
CA LEU A 183 -24.34 -29.74 -30.31
C LEU A 183 -25.07 -29.83 -28.95
N PRO A 184 -24.31 -29.91 -27.84
CA PRO A 184 -24.89 -29.85 -26.51
C PRO A 184 -25.73 -28.59 -26.34
N ALA A 185 -26.98 -28.76 -25.89
CA ALA A 185 -27.84 -27.64 -25.60
C ALA A 185 -27.30 -26.83 -24.40
N PHE A 186 -27.45 -25.51 -24.46
CA PHE A 186 -27.01 -24.60 -23.40
C PHE A 186 -28.12 -23.63 -23.02
N ASP A 187 -28.05 -23.13 -21.79
CA ASP A 187 -29.06 -22.22 -21.25
C ASP A 187 -28.89 -20.81 -21.83
N LEU A 188 -30.02 -20.18 -22.15
CA LEU A 188 -30.10 -18.83 -22.68
C LEU A 188 -30.99 -17.99 -21.75
N ASN A 189 -30.38 -16.97 -21.17
CA ASN A 189 -31.06 -15.97 -20.35
C ASN A 189 -30.94 -14.61 -21.04
N LEU A 190 -32.06 -13.94 -21.28
CA LEU A 190 -32.06 -12.57 -21.79
C LEU A 190 -33.20 -11.74 -21.22
N GLU A 191 -32.90 -10.51 -20.86
CA GLU A 191 -33.93 -9.51 -20.50
C GLU A 191 -34.46 -8.83 -21.77
N ARG A 192 -33.57 -8.13 -22.51
CA ARG A 192 -33.93 -7.50 -23.79
C ARG A 192 -33.18 -8.12 -24.96
N TYR A 193 -31.89 -8.33 -24.81
CA TYR A 193 -31.03 -8.96 -25.80
C TYR A 193 -29.98 -9.82 -25.11
N SER A 194 -29.43 -10.79 -25.83
CA SER A 194 -28.27 -11.55 -25.40
C SER A 194 -27.40 -11.87 -26.61
N HIS A 195 -26.10 -11.69 -26.40
CA HIS A 195 -25.06 -12.07 -27.32
C HIS A 195 -24.55 -13.45 -26.92
N VAL A 196 -24.57 -14.38 -27.87
CA VAL A 196 -24.07 -15.74 -27.67
C VAL A 196 -22.93 -15.98 -28.62
N ASP A 197 -21.75 -16.19 -28.07
CA ASP A 197 -20.57 -16.59 -28.79
C ASP A 197 -19.99 -17.90 -28.22
N GLY A 198 -19.27 -18.64 -29.05
CA GLY A 198 -18.58 -19.84 -28.63
C GLY A 198 -17.93 -20.60 -29.77
N SER A 199 -17.31 -21.72 -29.41
CA SER A 199 -16.69 -22.65 -30.35
C SER A 199 -17.10 -24.07 -30.02
N ALA A 200 -17.34 -24.87 -31.06
CA ALA A 200 -17.63 -26.29 -30.93
C ALA A 200 -16.65 -27.11 -31.78
N PRO A 201 -16.05 -28.17 -31.22
CA PRO A 201 -15.21 -29.07 -31.99
C PRO A 201 -16.06 -29.81 -33.03
N MET A 202 -15.55 -29.88 -34.25
CA MET A 202 -16.14 -30.63 -35.35
C MET A 202 -15.37 -31.95 -35.55
N PRO A 203 -16.06 -33.05 -35.90
CA PRO A 203 -15.40 -34.31 -36.23
C PRO A 203 -14.45 -34.16 -37.43
N GLU A 204 -13.35 -34.90 -37.41
CA GLU A 204 -12.36 -34.85 -38.48
C GLU A 204 -12.99 -35.15 -39.85
N GLY A 205 -12.68 -34.30 -40.83
CA GLY A 205 -13.19 -34.41 -42.18
C GLY A 205 -14.68 -34.07 -42.35
N PHE A 206 -15.33 -33.48 -41.34
CA PHE A 206 -16.67 -32.90 -41.47
C PHE A 206 -16.59 -31.42 -41.82
N THR A 207 -17.08 -31.05 -43.01
CA THR A 207 -17.20 -29.66 -43.43
C THR A 207 -18.62 -29.14 -43.16
N PRO A 208 -18.79 -28.24 -42.17
CA PRO A 208 -20.10 -27.67 -41.87
C PRO A 208 -20.55 -26.75 -43.01
N ARG A 209 -21.86 -26.71 -43.26
CA ARG A 209 -22.47 -25.91 -44.35
C ARG A 209 -23.61 -25.05 -43.87
N GLU A 210 -24.45 -25.59 -43.01
CA GLU A 210 -25.62 -24.90 -42.49
C GLU A 210 -25.74 -25.21 -41.01
N VAL A 211 -26.15 -24.23 -40.21
CA VAL A 211 -26.45 -24.39 -38.79
C VAL A 211 -27.88 -23.97 -38.57
N THR A 212 -28.65 -24.84 -37.93
CA THR A 212 -30.01 -24.54 -37.47
C THR A 212 -29.97 -24.25 -35.98
N ILE A 213 -30.32 -23.03 -35.62
CA ILE A 213 -30.50 -22.57 -34.26
C ILE A 213 -31.96 -22.81 -33.88
N LYS A 214 -32.20 -23.50 -32.77
CA LYS A 214 -33.53 -23.62 -32.15
C LYS A 214 -33.48 -23.06 -30.75
N ILE A 215 -34.45 -22.20 -30.42
CA ILE A 215 -34.64 -21.64 -29.10
C ILE A 215 -35.90 -22.27 -28.51
N MET A 216 -35.77 -22.85 -27.32
CA MET A 216 -36.86 -23.47 -26.56
C MET A 216 -37.07 -22.71 -25.25
N ARG A 217 -38.31 -22.59 -24.78
CA ARG A 217 -38.60 -21.95 -23.48
C ARG A 217 -38.37 -22.94 -22.34
N ASN A 218 -37.77 -22.50 -21.24
CA ASN A 218 -37.50 -23.36 -20.09
C ASN A 218 -38.80 -24.00 -19.56
N GLY A 219 -38.75 -25.30 -19.25
CA GLY A 219 -39.91 -26.10 -18.83
C GLY A 219 -40.87 -26.51 -19.97
N SER A 220 -40.55 -26.25 -21.24
CA SER A 220 -41.33 -26.73 -22.38
C SER A 220 -40.44 -27.08 -23.59
N ASP A 221 -40.71 -28.19 -24.27
CA ASP A 221 -40.06 -28.52 -25.55
C ASP A 221 -40.61 -27.68 -26.73
N LYS A 222 -41.32 -26.60 -26.42
CA LYS A 222 -41.90 -25.70 -27.41
C LYS A 222 -40.80 -24.81 -27.98
N VAL A 223 -40.51 -25.00 -29.25
CA VAL A 223 -39.64 -24.11 -30.03
C VAL A 223 -40.33 -22.75 -30.17
N VAL A 224 -39.69 -21.70 -29.65
CA VAL A 224 -40.17 -20.32 -29.69
C VAL A 224 -39.51 -19.50 -30.79
N GLY A 225 -38.35 -19.95 -31.28
CA GLY A 225 -37.61 -19.33 -32.37
C GLY A 225 -36.76 -20.36 -33.09
N THR A 226 -36.66 -20.25 -34.42
CA THR A 226 -35.78 -21.10 -35.22
C THR A 226 -35.18 -20.32 -36.37
N ARG A 227 -33.90 -20.54 -36.68
CA ARG A 227 -33.23 -19.92 -37.82
C ARG A 227 -32.13 -20.83 -38.37
N THR A 228 -32.12 -21.02 -39.68
CA THR A 228 -31.09 -21.78 -40.39
C THR A 228 -30.21 -20.81 -41.17
N ILE A 229 -28.90 -20.94 -41.01
CA ILE A 229 -27.91 -19.99 -41.52
C ILE A 229 -26.76 -20.76 -42.14
N ARG A 230 -26.20 -20.24 -43.22
CA ARG A 230 -25.05 -20.84 -43.89
C ARG A 230 -23.77 -20.50 -43.14
N VAL A 231 -22.89 -21.49 -43.06
CA VAL A 231 -21.56 -21.33 -42.49
C VAL A 231 -20.66 -20.65 -43.52
N ILE A 232 -20.00 -19.59 -43.09
CA ILE A 232 -19.00 -18.86 -43.85
C ILE A 232 -17.68 -19.63 -43.71
N ARG A 233 -16.98 -19.79 -44.83
CA ARG A 233 -15.64 -20.36 -44.88
C ARG A 233 -14.59 -19.27 -44.76
#